data_AF-A0A545T172-F1
#
_entry.id   AF-A0A545T172-F1
#
_cell.length_a   1.000
_cell.length_b   1.000
_cell.length_c   1.000
_cell.angle_alpha   90.00
_cell.angle_beta   90.00
_cell.angle_gamma   90.00
#
_symmetry.space_group_name_H-M   'P 1'
#
loop_
_entity.id
_entity.type
_entity.pdbx_description
1 polymer ?
#
loop_
_entity_poly.entity_id
_entity_poly.type
_entity_poly.pdbx_seq_one_letter_code
_entity_poly.pdbx_strand_id
1 'polypeptide(L)'
;MDIINKMLTAIRGGARELGEAVVDAQSIRVFEQEIVDSKENLERAKEGLTELMARKIATERKLTSCGSRIKENEEFALKAIEQGDDSLALEIAAKIAQLEIEKDQTVAELESYSQNVEALKVQIKTAQKVIAEHERELSVVKVKESVQQASHSVTQTVTFDQSSIGSAKETLQQIKDKQQLEQDKIDAGIALRKELEGDDLDTKLKAAGIKQDAHSADQVLARLKAKTQVAS
;
A
#
# COMPACT_ATOMS: atom_id res chain seq x y z
N MET A 1 -7.31 26.40 -13.50
CA MET A 1 -5.99 26.30 -12.87
C MET A 1 -6.12 25.39 -11.66
N ASP A 2 -5.34 24.32 -11.68
CA ASP A 2 -5.62 23.06 -10.97
C ASP A 2 -5.42 23.09 -9.46
N ILE A 3 -6.36 22.43 -8.77
CA ILE A 3 -6.37 22.12 -7.34
C ILE A 3 -5.08 21.35 -6.94
N ILE A 4 -4.54 20.57 -7.87
CA ILE A 4 -3.33 19.75 -7.71
C ILE A 4 -2.06 20.61 -7.52
N ASN A 5 -1.95 21.74 -8.23
CA ASN A 5 -0.82 22.66 -8.08
C ASN A 5 -0.90 23.47 -6.79
N LYS A 6 -2.10 23.72 -6.26
CA LYS A 6 -2.28 24.35 -4.93
C LYS A 6 -1.86 23.41 -3.80
N MET A 7 -2.13 22.11 -3.93
CA MET A 7 -1.73 21.09 -2.96
C MET A 7 -0.20 20.90 -2.91
N LEU A 8 0.46 20.84 -4.08
CA LEU A 8 1.92 20.73 -4.17
C LEU A 8 2.67 21.99 -3.73
N THR A 9 2.06 23.18 -3.85
CA THR A 9 2.66 24.43 -3.38
C THR A 9 2.55 24.57 -1.86
N ALA A 10 1.45 24.10 -1.25
CA ALA A 10 1.31 24.04 0.21
C ALA A 10 2.36 23.11 0.86
N ILE A 11 2.69 22.00 0.20
CA ILE A 11 3.71 21.03 0.67
C ILE A 11 5.14 21.61 0.63
N ARG A 12 5.43 22.53 -0.31
CA ARG A 12 6.79 23.13 -0.45
C ARG A 12 7.01 24.38 0.41
N GLY A 13 5.92 25.03 0.84
CA GLY A 13 5.96 26.22 1.69
C GLY A 13 6.15 25.95 3.19
N GLY A 14 5.76 24.76 3.68
CA GLY A 14 5.76 24.44 5.12
C GLY A 14 7.14 24.19 5.76
N ALA A 15 8.21 24.14 4.97
CA ALA A 15 9.54 23.75 5.47
C ALA A 15 10.47 24.93 5.83
N ARG A 16 10.04 26.20 5.68
CA ARG A 16 10.93 27.38 5.88
C ARG A 16 10.58 28.31 7.04
N GLU A 17 9.48 28.11 7.76
CA GLU A 17 9.14 28.89 8.95
C GLU A 17 8.77 27.97 10.11
N LEU A 18 9.78 27.36 10.72
CA LEU A 18 9.65 26.73 12.04
C LEU A 18 10.45 27.54 13.06
N GLY A 19 9.97 28.76 13.31
CA GLY A 19 10.16 29.45 14.58
C GLY A 19 8.90 29.25 15.40
N GLU A 20 8.99 28.45 16.49
CA GLU A 20 7.97 28.29 17.54
C GLU A 20 6.49 28.35 17.08
N ALA A 21 6.12 27.48 16.15
CA ALA A 21 4.69 27.24 15.92
C ALA A 21 4.16 26.41 17.09
N VAL A 22 3.54 27.09 18.05
CA VAL A 22 2.62 26.48 19.00
C VAL A 22 1.65 25.63 18.20
N VAL A 23 1.79 24.31 18.27
CA VAL A 23 0.81 23.39 17.71
C VAL A 23 -0.45 23.61 18.53
N ASP A 24 -1.41 24.36 17.97
CA ASP A 24 -2.69 24.57 18.63
C ASP A 24 -3.39 23.22 18.77
N ALA A 25 -3.87 22.90 19.97
CA ALA A 25 -4.63 21.69 20.26
C ALA A 25 -5.83 21.52 19.30
N GLN A 26 -6.34 22.63 18.74
CA GLN A 26 -7.35 22.62 17.70
C GLN A 26 -6.85 22.04 16.36
N SER A 27 -5.59 22.28 15.98
CA SER A 27 -4.99 21.73 14.76
C SER A 27 -4.80 20.21 14.84
N ILE A 28 -4.41 19.70 16.02
CA ILE A 28 -4.30 18.24 16.27
C ILE A 28 -5.68 17.58 16.12
N ARG A 29 -6.73 18.19 16.69
CA ARG A 29 -8.10 17.69 16.60
C ARG A 29 -8.64 17.69 15.16
N VAL A 30 -8.35 18.73 14.38
CA VAL A 30 -8.74 18.77 12.96
C VAL A 30 -8.04 17.66 12.18
N PHE A 31 -6.74 17.45 12.42
CA PHE A 31 -5.98 16.38 11.76
C PHE A 31 -6.45 14.97 12.15
N GLU A 32 -6.82 14.76 13.41
CA GLU A 32 -7.49 13.53 13.87
C GLU A 32 -8.77 13.26 13.09
N GLN A 33 -9.63 14.27 12.96
CA GLN A 33 -10.89 14.13 12.25
C GLN A 33 -10.65 13.82 10.76
N GLU A 34 -9.68 14.49 10.13
CA GLU A 34 -9.31 14.21 8.74
C GLU A 34 -8.85 12.76 8.53
N ILE A 35 -8.11 12.18 9.50
CA ILE A 35 -7.72 10.77 9.49
C ILE A 35 -8.95 9.86 9.61
N VAL A 36 -9.90 10.18 10.49
CA VAL A 36 -11.15 9.42 10.66
C VAL A 36 -11.96 9.47 9.36
N ASP A 37 -12.18 10.65 8.79
CA ASP A 37 -12.92 10.85 7.55
C ASP A 37 -12.24 10.11 6.38
N SER A 38 -10.91 10.15 6.32
CA SER A 38 -10.11 9.40 5.33
C SER A 38 -10.29 7.88 5.46
N LYS A 39 -10.38 7.36 6.69
CA LYS A 39 -10.66 5.93 6.93
C LYS A 39 -12.06 5.54 6.49
N GLU A 40 -13.07 6.36 6.78
CA GLU A 40 -14.43 6.11 6.29
C GLU A 40 -14.51 6.11 4.77
N ASN A 41 -13.86 7.10 4.13
CA ASN A 41 -13.75 7.16 2.66
C ASN A 41 -13.04 5.91 2.11
N LEU A 42 -12.00 5.43 2.80
CA LEU A 42 -11.29 4.20 2.43
C LEU A 42 -12.20 2.96 2.52
N GLU A 43 -13.02 2.84 3.57
CA GLU A 43 -13.99 1.72 3.68
C GLU A 43 -15.02 1.78 2.56
N ARG A 44 -15.59 2.95 2.26
CA ARG A 44 -16.50 3.12 1.12
C ARG A 44 -15.85 2.76 -0.21
N ALA A 45 -14.56 3.07 -0.39
CA ALA A 45 -13.81 2.67 -1.58
C ALA A 45 -13.64 1.14 -1.68
N LYS A 46 -13.43 0.44 -0.56
CA LYS A 46 -13.37 -1.03 -0.51
C LYS A 46 -14.72 -1.69 -0.82
N GLU A 47 -15.81 -1.11 -0.33
CA GLU A 47 -17.16 -1.56 -0.68
C GLU A 47 -17.40 -1.42 -2.19
N GLY A 48 -17.07 -0.26 -2.77
CA GLY A 48 -17.15 -0.03 -4.21
C GLY A 48 -16.28 -0.99 -5.02
N LEU A 49 -15.06 -1.29 -4.55
CA LEU A 49 -14.21 -2.31 -5.18
C LEU A 49 -14.87 -3.70 -5.14
N THR A 50 -15.51 -4.05 -4.03
CA THR A 50 -16.20 -5.33 -3.87
C THR A 50 -17.36 -5.45 -4.85
N GLU A 51 -18.16 -4.39 -5.00
CA GLU A 51 -19.23 -4.34 -5.99
C GLU A 51 -18.70 -4.50 -7.42
N LEU A 52 -17.62 -3.78 -7.75
CA LEU A 52 -16.99 -3.86 -9.07
C LEU A 52 -16.44 -5.27 -9.37
N MET A 53 -15.83 -5.92 -8.38
CA MET A 53 -15.38 -7.30 -8.48
C MET A 53 -16.56 -8.26 -8.68
N ALA A 54 -17.68 -8.05 -7.99
CA ALA A 54 -18.88 -8.85 -8.18
C ALA A 54 -19.44 -8.71 -9.62
N ARG A 55 -19.46 -7.49 -10.16
CA ARG A 55 -19.84 -7.22 -11.56
C ARG A 55 -18.90 -7.92 -12.54
N LYS A 56 -17.59 -7.82 -12.34
CA LYS A 56 -16.58 -8.54 -13.12
C LYS A 56 -16.86 -10.05 -13.15
N ILE A 57 -17.07 -10.67 -11.99
CA ILE A 57 -17.37 -12.11 -11.89
C ILE A 57 -18.68 -12.47 -12.61
N ALA A 58 -19.72 -11.63 -12.50
CA ALA A 58 -20.97 -11.83 -13.22
C ALA A 58 -20.76 -11.79 -14.74
N THR A 59 -19.96 -10.83 -15.24
CA THR A 59 -19.61 -10.71 -16.66
C THR A 59 -18.78 -11.90 -17.15
N GLU A 60 -17.84 -12.43 -16.34
CA GLU A 60 -17.09 -13.66 -16.65
C GLU A 60 -18.01 -14.88 -16.81
N ARG A 61 -19.01 -15.02 -15.91
CA ARG A 61 -20.02 -16.07 -16.02
C ARG A 61 -20.87 -15.91 -17.26
N LYS A 62 -21.28 -14.68 -17.59
CA LYS A 62 -22.03 -14.38 -18.81
C LYS A 62 -21.22 -14.77 -20.06
N LEU A 63 -19.94 -14.40 -20.10
CA LEU A 63 -19.02 -14.75 -21.19
C LEU A 63 -18.88 -16.26 -21.35
N THR A 64 -18.73 -16.98 -20.25
CA THR A 64 -18.65 -18.45 -20.25
C THR A 64 -19.94 -19.08 -20.78
N SER A 65 -21.10 -18.61 -20.32
CA SER A 65 -22.41 -19.09 -20.79
C SER A 65 -22.63 -18.81 -22.29
N CYS A 66 -22.26 -17.61 -22.75
CA CYS A 66 -22.31 -17.26 -24.16
C CYS A 66 -21.42 -18.18 -25.00
N GLY A 67 -20.19 -18.45 -24.54
CA GLY A 67 -19.27 -19.40 -25.19
C GLY A 67 -19.82 -20.82 -25.28
N SER A 68 -20.50 -21.31 -24.23
CA SER A 68 -21.15 -22.63 -24.28
C SER A 68 -22.32 -22.67 -25.27
N ARG A 69 -23.13 -21.61 -25.33
CA ARG A 69 -24.23 -21.51 -26.31
C ARG A 69 -23.70 -21.48 -27.74
N ILE A 70 -22.60 -20.78 -27.99
CA ILE A 70 -21.95 -20.78 -29.31
C ILE A 70 -21.57 -22.21 -29.71
N LYS A 71 -20.84 -22.92 -28.85
CA LYS A 71 -20.44 -24.32 -29.11
C LYS A 71 -21.63 -25.25 -29.37
N GLU A 72 -22.69 -25.13 -28.59
CA GLU A 72 -23.90 -25.93 -28.78
C GLU A 72 -24.56 -25.65 -30.14
N ASN A 73 -24.64 -24.38 -30.55
CA ASN A 73 -25.20 -24.02 -31.86
C ASN A 73 -24.25 -24.44 -33.00
N GLU A 74 -22.93 -24.41 -32.80
CA GLU A 74 -21.96 -24.96 -33.77
C GLU A 74 -22.19 -26.46 -34.01
N GLU A 75 -22.42 -27.24 -32.95
CA GLU A 75 -22.75 -28.67 -33.09
C GLU A 75 -24.06 -28.90 -33.84
N PHE A 76 -25.08 -28.05 -33.63
CA PHE A 76 -26.33 -28.12 -34.39
C PHE A 76 -26.17 -27.73 -35.85
N ALA A 77 -25.37 -26.71 -36.14
CA ALA A 77 -25.07 -26.30 -37.51
C ALA A 77 -24.36 -27.43 -38.28
N LEU A 78 -23.38 -28.10 -37.66
CA LEU A 78 -22.69 -29.25 -38.26
C LEU A 78 -23.66 -30.39 -38.57
N LYS A 79 -24.59 -30.72 -37.65
CA LYS A 79 -25.60 -31.76 -37.89
C LYS A 79 -26.56 -31.40 -39.02
N ALA A 80 -26.94 -30.13 -39.16
CA ALA A 80 -27.79 -29.67 -40.27
C ALA A 80 -27.07 -29.81 -41.63
N ILE A 81 -25.78 -29.46 -41.67
CA ILE A 81 -24.92 -29.62 -42.86
C ILE A 81 -24.78 -31.11 -43.22
N GLU A 82 -24.54 -31.99 -42.25
CA GLU A 82 -24.45 -33.44 -42.46
C GLU A 82 -25.74 -34.05 -43.03
N GLN A 83 -26.89 -33.45 -42.70
CA GLN A 83 -28.21 -33.84 -43.20
C GLN A 83 -28.55 -33.20 -44.56
N GLY A 84 -27.70 -32.32 -45.08
CA GLY A 84 -27.93 -31.59 -46.34
C GLY A 84 -28.98 -30.49 -46.25
N ASP A 85 -29.34 -30.04 -45.04
CA ASP A 85 -30.26 -28.93 -44.82
C ASP A 85 -29.50 -27.61 -44.70
N ASP A 86 -29.08 -27.08 -45.86
CA ASP A 86 -28.33 -25.82 -45.96
C ASP A 86 -29.12 -24.61 -45.43
N SER A 87 -30.46 -24.65 -45.51
CA SER A 87 -31.31 -23.57 -45.01
C SER A 87 -31.26 -23.50 -43.49
N LEU A 88 -31.42 -24.63 -42.81
CA LEU A 88 -31.33 -24.71 -41.35
C LEU A 88 -29.91 -24.39 -40.86
N ALA A 89 -28.88 -24.86 -41.58
CA ALA A 89 -27.49 -24.54 -41.27
C ALA A 89 -27.23 -23.02 -41.32
N LEU A 90 -27.78 -22.33 -42.33
CA LEU A 90 -27.63 -20.88 -42.49
C LEU A 90 -28.34 -20.10 -41.37
N GLU A 91 -29.53 -20.53 -40.94
CA GLU A 91 -30.23 -19.92 -39.80
C GLU A 91 -29.43 -20.07 -38.49
N ILE A 92 -28.87 -21.25 -38.23
CA ILE A 92 -28.05 -21.49 -37.05
C ILE A 92 -26.75 -20.67 -37.11
N ALA A 93 -26.11 -20.57 -38.28
CA ALA A 93 -24.93 -19.74 -38.48
C ALA A 93 -25.21 -18.25 -38.21
N ALA A 94 -26.37 -17.73 -38.65
CA ALA A 94 -26.79 -16.36 -38.34
C ALA A 94 -26.97 -16.13 -36.83
N LYS A 95 -27.51 -17.14 -36.11
CA LYS A 95 -27.64 -17.09 -34.65
C LYS A 95 -26.28 -17.13 -33.94
N ILE A 96 -25.33 -17.93 -34.43
CA ILE A 96 -23.95 -17.97 -33.92
C ILE A 96 -23.31 -16.59 -34.09
N ALA A 97 -23.40 -15.99 -35.27
CA ALA A 97 -22.84 -14.66 -35.53
C ALA A 97 -23.39 -13.59 -34.55
N GLN A 98 -24.69 -13.65 -34.23
CA GLN A 98 -25.28 -12.75 -33.24
C GLN A 98 -24.74 -12.99 -31.81
N LEU A 99 -24.50 -14.25 -31.43
CA LEU A 99 -23.88 -14.59 -30.14
C LEU A 99 -22.41 -14.18 -30.07
N GLU A 100 -21.67 -14.27 -31.18
CA GLU A 100 -20.28 -13.80 -31.27
C GLU A 100 -20.19 -12.28 -31.08
N ILE A 101 -21.11 -11.51 -31.67
CA ILE A 101 -21.20 -10.06 -31.42
C ILE A 101 -21.47 -9.78 -29.93
N GLU A 102 -22.38 -10.51 -29.29
CA GLU A 102 -22.64 -10.37 -27.85
C GLU A 102 -21.41 -10.74 -27.01
N LYS A 103 -20.69 -11.79 -27.41
CA LYS A 103 -19.46 -12.24 -26.76
C LYS A 103 -18.40 -11.16 -26.81
N ASP A 104 -18.16 -10.55 -27.97
CA ASP A 104 -17.16 -9.49 -28.15
C ASP A 104 -17.47 -8.26 -27.31
N GLN A 105 -18.75 -7.86 -27.25
CA GLN A 105 -19.20 -6.79 -26.36
C GLN A 105 -18.96 -7.13 -24.88
N THR A 106 -19.24 -8.37 -24.48
CA THR A 106 -19.03 -8.85 -23.11
C THR A 106 -17.53 -8.93 -22.76
N VAL A 107 -16.66 -9.27 -23.71
CA VAL A 107 -15.20 -9.25 -23.54
C VAL A 107 -14.71 -7.82 -23.30
N ALA A 108 -15.15 -6.86 -24.10
CA ALA A 108 -14.79 -5.45 -23.91
C ALA A 108 -15.25 -4.89 -22.55
N GLU A 109 -16.47 -5.26 -22.12
CA GLU A 109 -16.97 -4.91 -20.79
C GLU A 109 -16.11 -5.53 -19.67
N LEU A 110 -15.75 -6.82 -19.82
CA LEU A 110 -14.90 -7.53 -18.86
C LEU A 110 -13.51 -6.90 -18.74
N GLU A 111 -12.92 -6.47 -19.85
CA GLU A 111 -11.63 -5.80 -19.85
C GLU A 111 -11.70 -4.47 -19.08
N SER A 112 -12.73 -3.66 -19.34
CA SER A 112 -12.98 -2.41 -18.61
C SER A 112 -13.11 -2.64 -17.10
N TYR A 113 -13.92 -3.63 -16.68
CA TYR A 113 -14.01 -3.96 -15.25
C TYR A 113 -12.68 -4.43 -14.67
N SER A 114 -11.91 -5.23 -15.41
CA SER A 114 -10.60 -5.72 -14.96
C SER A 114 -9.62 -4.58 -14.74
N GLN A 115 -9.54 -3.63 -15.67
CA GLN A 115 -8.69 -2.45 -15.55
C GLN A 115 -9.10 -1.59 -14.35
N ASN A 116 -10.40 -1.33 -14.19
CA ASN A 116 -10.92 -0.52 -13.08
C ASN A 116 -10.68 -1.19 -11.71
N VAL A 117 -10.81 -2.52 -11.62
CA VAL A 117 -10.52 -3.29 -10.39
C VAL A 117 -9.05 -3.14 -9.99
N GLU A 118 -8.12 -3.30 -10.94
CA GLU A 118 -6.69 -3.18 -10.64
C GLU A 118 -6.29 -1.74 -10.27
N ALA A 119 -6.82 -0.75 -10.99
CA ALA A 119 -6.61 0.66 -10.66
C ALA A 119 -7.08 0.99 -9.23
N LEU A 120 -8.28 0.55 -8.87
CA LEU A 120 -8.88 0.84 -7.57
C LEU A 120 -8.16 0.10 -6.43
N LYS A 121 -7.67 -1.14 -6.64
CA LYS A 121 -6.81 -1.84 -5.68
C LYS A 121 -5.53 -1.06 -5.38
N VAL A 122 -4.87 -0.53 -6.40
CA VAL A 122 -3.63 0.26 -6.23
C VAL A 122 -3.92 1.55 -5.47
N GLN A 123 -5.02 2.25 -5.79
CA GLN A 123 -5.45 3.45 -5.09
C GLN A 123 -5.76 3.18 -3.61
N ILE A 124 -6.52 2.12 -3.31
CA ILE A 124 -6.84 1.69 -1.93
C ILE A 124 -5.56 1.38 -1.14
N LYS A 125 -4.63 0.63 -1.73
CA LYS A 125 -3.35 0.30 -1.08
C LYS A 125 -2.50 1.55 -0.80
N THR A 126 -2.56 2.52 -1.71
CA THR A 126 -1.84 3.79 -1.55
C THR A 126 -2.47 4.63 -0.45
N ALA A 127 -3.80 4.77 -0.44
CA ALA A 127 -4.55 5.46 0.59
C ALA A 127 -4.31 4.85 1.98
N GLN A 128 -4.30 3.51 2.10
CA GLN A 128 -3.96 2.81 3.34
C GLN A 128 -2.60 3.20 3.90
N LYS A 129 -1.57 3.28 3.04
CA LYS A 129 -0.22 3.67 3.47
C LYS A 129 -0.17 5.11 3.94
N VAL A 130 -0.83 6.01 3.21
CA VAL A 130 -0.88 7.44 3.56
C VAL A 130 -1.59 7.65 4.90
N ILE A 131 -2.74 7.00 5.10
CA ILE A 131 -3.47 7.06 6.38
C ILE A 131 -2.60 6.54 7.53
N ALA A 132 -1.93 5.40 7.35
CA ALA A 132 -1.06 4.84 8.38
C ALA A 132 0.13 5.75 8.73
N GLU A 133 0.69 6.44 7.74
CA GLU A 133 1.75 7.43 7.98
C GLU A 133 1.21 8.64 8.77
N HIS A 134 0.05 9.18 8.39
CA HIS A 134 -0.58 10.29 9.12
C HIS A 134 -0.95 9.93 10.57
N GLU A 135 -1.38 8.69 10.83
CA GLU A 135 -1.59 8.21 12.20
C GLU A 135 -0.30 8.19 13.01
N ARG A 136 0.81 7.78 12.40
CA ARG A 136 2.13 7.78 13.03
C ARG A 136 2.60 9.21 13.30
N GLU A 137 2.46 10.11 12.33
CA GLU A 137 2.78 11.54 12.48
C GLU A 137 1.98 12.17 13.62
N LEU A 138 0.67 11.92 13.67
CA LEU A 138 -0.21 12.36 14.75
C LEU A 138 0.28 11.84 16.12
N SER A 139 0.65 10.56 16.21
CA SER A 139 1.18 9.98 17.46
C SER A 139 2.44 10.69 17.93
N VAL A 140 3.39 10.97 17.03
CA VAL A 140 4.62 11.72 17.35
C VAL A 140 4.30 13.14 17.83
N VAL A 141 3.36 13.83 17.18
CA VAL A 141 2.95 15.19 17.57
C VAL A 141 2.32 15.20 18.96
N LYS A 142 1.41 14.25 19.26
CA LYS A 142 0.80 14.13 20.60
C LYS A 142 1.80 13.84 21.70
N VAL A 143 2.78 12.97 21.44
CA VAL A 143 3.86 12.67 22.40
C VAL A 143 4.67 13.94 22.67
N LYS A 144 5.02 14.70 21.63
CA LYS A 144 5.74 15.98 21.77
C LYS A 144 4.94 17.00 22.56
N GLU A 145 3.65 17.16 22.28
CA GLU A 145 2.74 18.05 23.03
C GLU A 145 2.67 17.65 24.52
N SER A 146 2.50 16.36 24.82
CA SER A 146 2.45 15.85 26.20
C SER A 146 3.75 16.11 26.97
N VAL A 147 4.91 15.90 26.33
CA VAL A 147 6.22 16.21 26.92
C VAL A 147 6.39 17.71 27.17
N GLN A 148 5.96 18.57 26.23
CA GLN A 148 6.00 20.02 26.40
C GLN A 148 5.10 20.47 27.55
N GLN A 149 3.87 19.95 27.64
CA GLN A 149 2.93 20.25 28.71
C GLN A 149 3.46 19.80 30.08
N ALA A 150 4.04 18.60 30.16
CA ALA A 150 4.68 18.10 31.38
C ALA A 150 5.87 18.99 31.80
N SER A 151 6.69 19.42 30.85
CA SER A 151 7.84 20.31 31.08
C SER A 151 7.41 21.70 31.60
N HIS A 152 6.31 22.25 31.07
CA HIS A 152 5.71 23.49 31.56
C HIS A 152 5.19 23.34 33.00
N SER A 153 4.47 22.25 33.31
CA SER A 153 3.94 21.98 34.65
C SER A 153 5.04 21.77 35.69
N VAL A 154 6.15 21.11 35.32
CA VAL A 154 7.33 20.97 36.21
C VAL A 154 7.98 22.32 36.45
N THR A 155 8.13 23.16 35.42
CA THR A 155 8.73 24.50 35.56
C THR A 155 7.86 25.44 36.40
N GLN A 156 6.54 25.37 36.28
CA GLN A 156 5.59 26.11 37.10
C GLN A 156 5.56 25.63 38.56
N THR A 157 5.69 24.31 38.78
CA THR A 157 5.81 23.75 40.15
C THR A 157 7.13 24.14 40.81
N VAL A 158 8.24 24.14 40.07
CA VAL A 158 9.58 24.52 40.56
C VAL A 158 9.68 26.02 40.89
N THR A 159 8.85 26.88 40.30
CA THR A 159 8.84 28.32 40.59
C THR A 159 8.01 28.72 41.82
N PHE A 160 7.24 27.79 42.41
CA PHE A 160 6.41 28.07 43.59
C PHE A 160 7.06 27.70 44.93
N ASP A 161 8.11 26.87 44.95
CA ASP A 161 8.70 26.35 46.20
C ASP A 161 10.14 26.88 46.42
N GLN A 162 10.22 28.10 46.96
CA GLN A 162 11.43 28.93 47.07
C GLN A 162 12.44 28.48 48.16
N SER A 163 12.60 27.17 48.43
CA SER A 163 13.40 26.69 49.57
C SER A 163 14.40 25.54 49.29
N SER A 164 14.69 25.19 48.03
CA SER A 164 15.62 24.08 47.70
C SER A 164 16.65 24.40 46.59
N ILE A 165 17.04 25.67 46.45
CA ILE A 165 17.97 26.16 45.41
C ILE A 165 19.39 25.54 45.51
N GLY A 166 19.79 25.01 46.67
CA GLY A 166 21.10 24.36 46.85
C GLY A 166 21.21 22.97 46.19
N SER A 167 20.16 22.16 46.23
CA SER A 167 20.15 20.80 45.67
C SER A 167 19.76 20.78 44.19
N ALA A 168 18.97 21.75 43.72
CA ALA A 168 18.53 21.84 42.32
C ALA A 168 19.68 22.00 41.33
N LYS A 169 20.79 22.66 41.70
CA LYS A 169 21.94 22.84 40.79
C LYS A 169 22.75 21.56 40.60
N GLU A 170 22.87 20.75 41.65
CA GLU A 170 23.51 19.44 41.62
C GLU A 170 22.64 18.42 40.89
N THR A 171 21.31 18.45 41.11
CA THR A 171 20.35 17.63 40.37
C THR A 171 20.24 18.06 38.90
N LEU A 172 20.32 19.35 38.57
CA LEU A 172 20.32 19.83 37.17
C LEU A 172 21.61 19.39 36.45
N GLN A 173 22.75 19.39 37.14
CA GLN A 173 24.00 18.87 36.58
C GLN A 173 23.88 17.35 36.34
N GLN A 174 23.37 16.60 37.31
CA GLN A 174 23.13 15.15 37.15
C GLN A 174 22.08 14.82 36.07
N ILE A 175 21.04 15.64 35.91
CA ILE A 175 20.02 15.48 34.88
C ILE A 175 20.59 15.83 33.50
N LYS A 176 21.37 16.92 33.39
CA LYS A 176 22.08 17.25 32.14
C LYS A 176 23.08 16.17 31.77
N ASP A 177 23.84 15.66 32.73
CA ASP A 177 24.81 14.59 32.49
C ASP A 177 24.09 13.29 32.10
N LYS A 178 22.92 13.01 32.68
CA LYS A 178 22.10 11.84 32.30
C LYS A 178 21.42 12.00 30.94
N GLN A 179 20.95 13.20 30.60
CA GLN A 179 20.36 13.50 29.30
C GLN A 179 21.42 13.50 28.19
N GLN A 180 22.60 14.05 28.47
CA GLN A 180 23.74 13.97 27.57
C GLN A 180 24.19 12.52 27.39
N LEU A 181 24.25 11.72 28.47
CA LEU A 181 24.56 10.28 28.37
C LEU A 181 23.51 9.50 27.58
N GLU A 182 22.22 9.83 27.69
CA GLU A 182 21.14 9.23 26.89
C GLU A 182 21.23 9.64 25.42
N GLN A 183 21.47 10.92 25.14
CA GLN A 183 21.68 11.45 23.80
C GLN A 183 22.91 10.80 23.15
N ASP A 184 24.03 10.72 23.88
CA ASP A 184 25.27 10.08 23.46
C ASP A 184 25.07 8.57 23.26
N LYS A 185 24.21 7.90 24.04
CA LYS A 185 23.83 6.49 23.83
C LYS A 185 22.94 6.29 22.60
N ILE A 186 22.06 7.24 22.29
CA ILE A 186 21.23 7.21 21.08
C ILE A 186 22.12 7.46 19.86
N ASP A 187 23.00 8.46 19.91
CA ASP A 187 23.95 8.76 18.84
C ASP A 187 24.98 7.65 18.67
N ALA A 188 25.48 7.05 19.76
CA ALA A 188 26.30 5.84 19.71
C ALA A 188 25.51 4.63 19.22
N GLY A 189 24.21 4.52 19.53
CA GLY A 189 23.33 3.47 19.04
C GLY A 189 22.96 3.62 17.57
N ILE A 190 22.89 4.85 17.06
CA ILE A 190 22.72 5.19 15.65
C ILE A 190 24.04 4.99 14.91
N ALA A 191 25.18 5.37 15.48
CA ALA A 191 26.49 5.08 14.93
C ALA A 191 26.76 3.57 14.89
N LEU A 192 26.43 2.84 15.96
CA LEU A 192 26.51 1.39 16.05
C LEU A 192 25.51 0.73 15.09
N ARG A 193 24.27 1.22 14.96
CA ARG A 193 23.34 0.73 13.92
C ARG A 193 23.80 1.07 12.52
N LYS A 194 24.46 2.20 12.30
CA LYS A 194 25.03 2.55 11.00
C LYS A 194 26.32 1.77 10.70
N GLU A 195 27.01 1.29 11.73
CA GLU A 195 28.15 0.36 11.63
C GLU A 195 27.66 -1.10 11.49
N LEU A 196 26.51 -1.45 12.06
CA LEU A 196 25.87 -2.77 11.98
C LEU A 196 24.95 -2.93 10.75
N GLU A 197 24.33 -1.86 10.27
CA GLU A 197 23.44 -1.78 9.08
C GLU A 197 24.12 -1.05 7.90
N GLY A 198 25.37 -0.59 8.07
CA GLY A 198 26.26 -0.12 7.01
C GLY A 198 27.00 -1.28 6.34
N ASP A 199 26.28 -1.96 5.47
CA ASP A 199 26.74 -2.50 4.18
C ASP A 199 28.26 -2.62 3.94
N ASP A 200 28.94 -3.62 4.51
CA ASP A 200 30.22 -4.09 3.97
C ASP A 200 30.62 -5.53 4.38
N LEU A 201 29.68 -6.46 4.32
CA LEU A 201 30.04 -7.89 4.28
C LEU A 201 29.70 -8.50 2.92
N ASP A 202 28.56 -8.16 2.31
CA ASP A 202 28.19 -8.68 0.99
C ASP A 202 29.07 -8.10 -0.13
N THR A 203 29.42 -6.82 -0.02
CA THR A 203 30.31 -6.10 -0.96
C THR A 203 31.75 -6.58 -0.83
N LYS A 204 32.26 -6.75 0.40
CA LYS A 204 33.59 -7.36 0.69
C LYS A 204 33.67 -8.84 0.32
N LEU A 205 32.62 -9.65 0.51
CA LEU A 205 32.62 -11.08 0.16
C LEU A 205 32.49 -11.34 -1.35
N LYS A 206 31.81 -10.45 -2.09
CA LYS A 206 31.79 -10.48 -3.57
C LYS A 206 33.11 -9.99 -4.17
N ALA A 207 33.71 -8.94 -3.61
CA ALA A 207 35.01 -8.45 -4.04
C ALA A 207 36.17 -9.43 -3.73
N ALA A 208 36.05 -10.25 -2.68
CA ALA A 208 37.01 -11.30 -2.32
C ALA A 208 36.75 -12.66 -2.98
N GLY A 209 35.67 -12.81 -3.77
CA GLY A 209 35.35 -14.05 -4.50
C GLY A 209 34.79 -15.20 -3.64
N ILE A 210 34.26 -14.92 -2.44
CA ILE A 210 33.86 -15.95 -1.45
C ILE A 210 32.35 -16.25 -1.49
N LYS A 211 31.51 -15.36 -2.05
CA LYS A 211 30.07 -15.60 -2.20
C LYS A 211 29.72 -15.96 -3.66
N GLN A 212 29.65 -17.26 -3.96
CA GLN A 212 28.94 -17.79 -5.12
C GLN A 212 27.48 -18.07 -4.71
N ASP A 213 26.53 -17.70 -5.56
CA ASP A 213 25.10 -17.92 -5.32
C ASP A 213 24.78 -19.42 -5.21
N ALA A 214 24.34 -19.84 -4.03
CA ALA A 214 24.01 -21.24 -3.73
C ALA A 214 22.72 -21.73 -4.39
N HIS A 215 22.01 -20.88 -5.15
CA HIS A 215 20.78 -21.22 -5.86
C HIS A 215 20.73 -20.56 -7.25
N SER A 216 21.72 -20.85 -8.10
CA SER A 216 21.62 -20.48 -9.51
C SER A 216 20.47 -21.23 -10.19
N ALA A 217 19.89 -20.61 -11.21
CA ALA A 217 18.80 -21.18 -12.02
C ALA A 217 19.13 -22.59 -12.56
N ASP A 218 20.41 -22.92 -12.72
CA ASP A 218 20.88 -24.23 -13.18
C ASP A 218 20.58 -25.36 -12.18
N GLN A 219 20.69 -25.11 -10.87
CA GLN A 219 20.37 -26.11 -9.84
C GLN A 219 18.86 -26.36 -9.75
N VAL A 220 18.04 -25.32 -9.99
CA VAL A 220 16.57 -25.44 -10.03
C VAL A 220 16.12 -26.21 -11.29
N LEU A 221 16.77 -25.96 -12.43
CA LEU A 221 16.52 -26.69 -13.69
C LEU A 221 16.89 -28.18 -13.57
N ALA A 222 18.01 -28.50 -12.92
CA ALA A 222 18.44 -29.88 -12.67
C ALA A 222 17.46 -30.64 -11.78
N ARG A 223 16.93 -30.00 -10.72
CA ARG A 223 15.89 -30.58 -9.84
C ARG A 223 14.58 -30.86 -10.59
N LEU A 224 14.19 -29.96 -11.50
CA LEU A 224 12.97 -30.13 -12.29
C LEU A 224 13.11 -31.27 -13.32
N LYS A 225 14.26 -31.38 -14.00
CA LYS A 225 14.56 -32.48 -14.94
C LYS A 225 14.60 -33.85 -14.24
N ALA A 226 15.18 -33.93 -13.04
CA ALA A 226 15.21 -35.17 -12.26
C ALA A 226 13.82 -35.65 -11.80
N LYS A 227 12.87 -34.72 -11.60
CA LYS A 227 11.50 -35.06 -11.17
C LYS A 227 10.62 -35.59 -12.30
N THR A 228 10.93 -35.28 -13.55
CA THR A 228 10.21 -35.79 -14.73
C THR A 228 10.65 -37.20 -15.12
N GLN A 229 11.90 -37.60 -14.84
CA GLN A 229 12.42 -38.93 -15.16
C GLN A 229 11.95 -40.06 -14.21
N VAL A 230 11.36 -39.73 -13.07
CA VAL A 230 10.85 -40.70 -12.08
C VAL A 230 9.34 -40.94 -12.23
N ALA A 231 8.69 -40.24 -13.18
CA ALA A 231 7.26 -40.37 -13.49
C ALA A 231 7.02 -40.93 -14.90
N SER A 232 7.92 -41.80 -15.38
CA SER A 232 7.75 -42.63 -16.59
C SER A 232 8.01 -44.08 -16.24
#